data_AF-A0A5M5DUY5-F1
#
_entry.id   AF-A0A5M5DUY5-F1
#
_cell.length_a   1.000
_cell.length_b   1.000
_cell.length_c   1.000
_cell.angle_alpha   90.00
_cell.angle_beta   90.00
_cell.angle_gamma   90.00
#
_symmetry.space_group_name_H-M   'P 1'
#
loop_
_entity.id
_entity.type
_entity.pdbx_description
1 polymer ?
#
loop_
_entity_poly.entity_id
_entity_poly.type
_entity_poly.pdbx_seq_one_letter_code
_entity_poly.pdbx_strand_id
1 'polypeptide(L)'
;MNKYYFVNIGAEVIWHPVNSDEQKVMQICTSVSYPVENDTLVSLIFSDKRGSVKVKASELTPKLTDFNQGYWCALQDAVSNGASDTVIQEMLRSAGFTYWECYWHIQNSDFQSEKIWSIIRGMFCQNPDYIDWNGADYPIKTVVILENTPDEEKVTVSIERLARQLLDDMGNWSTREAESVDEQIYFYLDEETFNMPDEDIVEYLEKQ
;
A
#
# COMPACT_ATOMS: atom_id res chain seq x y z
N MET A 1 5.11 -1.49 8.68
CA MET A 1 6.31 -1.40 7.79
C MET A 1 5.80 -0.79 6.50
N ASN A 2 6.36 0.30 5.98
CA ASN A 2 5.74 1.06 4.88
C ASN A 2 6.13 0.53 3.47
N LYS A 3 5.47 1.05 2.43
CA LYS A 3 5.71 0.71 1.01
C LYS A 3 7.18 0.75 0.58
N TYR A 4 7.94 1.67 1.16
CA TYR A 4 9.33 1.96 0.84
C TYR A 4 10.33 1.39 1.86
N TYR A 5 9.94 0.36 2.63
CA TYR A 5 10.80 -0.28 3.63
C TYR A 5 12.16 -0.74 3.10
N PHE A 6 12.28 -0.98 1.80
CA PHE A 6 13.49 -1.42 1.13
C PHE A 6 14.48 -0.28 0.83
N VAL A 7 14.09 0.98 1.03
CA VAL A 7 14.92 2.16 0.77
C VAL A 7 15.93 2.34 1.91
N ASN A 8 16.97 1.50 1.91
CA ASN A 8 18.05 1.52 2.89
C ASN A 8 19.41 1.57 2.20
N ILE A 9 20.37 2.26 2.83
CA ILE A 9 21.74 2.33 2.29
C ILE A 9 22.31 0.92 2.10
N GLY A 10 22.85 0.66 0.91
CA GLY A 10 23.41 -0.63 0.54
C GLY A 10 22.40 -1.65 0.02
N ALA A 11 21.08 -1.39 0.09
CA ALA A 11 20.08 -2.29 -0.47
C ALA A 11 20.15 -2.32 -2.01
N GLU A 12 20.00 -3.50 -2.58
CA GLU A 12 19.79 -3.67 -4.01
C GLU A 12 18.32 -3.43 -4.37
N VAL A 13 18.08 -2.66 -5.42
CA VAL A 13 16.75 -2.31 -5.92
C VAL A 13 16.69 -2.46 -7.43
N ILE A 14 15.49 -2.56 -7.95
CA ILE A 14 15.22 -2.46 -9.38
C ILE A 14 14.73 -1.02 -9.64
N TRP A 15 15.49 -0.29 -10.46
CA TRP A 15 15.12 1.03 -10.95
C TRP A 15 14.41 0.91 -12.31
N HIS A 16 13.29 1.63 -12.43
CA HIS A 16 12.48 1.78 -13.63
C HIS A 16 12.62 3.23 -14.15
N PRO A 17 13.55 3.51 -15.07
CA PRO A 17 13.78 4.86 -15.58
C PRO A 17 12.53 5.41 -16.28
N VAL A 18 12.19 6.66 -15.99
CA VAL A 18 11.05 7.34 -16.63
C VAL A 18 11.22 7.34 -18.16
N ASN A 19 10.17 6.94 -18.88
CA ASN A 19 10.15 6.79 -20.34
C ASN A 19 11.04 5.68 -20.91
N SER A 20 11.34 4.65 -20.13
CA SER A 20 12.04 3.46 -20.59
C SER A 20 11.38 2.19 -20.07
N ASP A 21 11.28 1.18 -20.92
CA ASP A 21 10.90 -0.18 -20.50
C ASP A 21 12.09 -0.97 -19.91
N GLU A 22 13.30 -0.39 -19.92
CA GLU A 22 14.49 -1.04 -19.38
C GLU A 22 14.50 -0.97 -17.85
N GLN A 23 14.66 -2.13 -17.20
CA GLN A 23 14.86 -2.20 -15.76
C GLN A 23 16.34 -2.39 -15.44
N LYS A 24 16.84 -1.74 -14.38
CA LYS A 24 18.25 -1.82 -13.98
C LYS A 24 18.37 -2.17 -12.51
N VAL A 25 19.20 -3.18 -12.22
CA VAL A 25 19.59 -3.49 -10.85
C VAL A 25 20.61 -2.46 -10.40
N MET A 26 20.32 -1.79 -9.30
CA MET A 26 21.09 -0.69 -8.74
C MET A 26 21.24 -0.86 -7.23
N GLN A 27 22.17 -0.14 -6.61
CA GLN A 27 22.32 -0.13 -5.16
C GLN A 27 22.09 1.27 -4.59
N ILE A 28 21.35 1.37 -3.49
CA ILE A 28 21.11 2.64 -2.80
C ILE A 28 22.39 3.09 -2.11
N CYS A 29 22.81 4.34 -2.32
CA CYS A 29 24.06 4.88 -1.77
C CYS A 29 23.89 6.03 -0.78
N THR A 30 22.65 6.42 -0.48
CA THR A 30 22.34 7.48 0.49
C THR A 30 21.43 6.97 1.59
N SER A 31 21.68 7.40 2.82
CA SER A 31 20.67 7.35 3.86
C SER A 31 19.56 8.34 3.51
N VAL A 32 18.32 7.90 3.62
CA VAL A 32 17.14 8.74 3.43
C VAL A 32 16.48 8.89 4.80
N SER A 33 16.02 10.09 5.13
CA SER A 33 15.23 10.29 6.34
C SER A 33 13.87 9.63 6.13
N TYR A 34 13.44 8.85 7.10
CA TYR A 34 12.07 8.34 7.13
C TYR A 34 11.11 9.45 7.59
N PRO A 35 9.85 9.44 7.11
CA PRO A 35 9.26 8.49 6.15
C PRO A 35 9.71 8.76 4.70
N VAL A 36 9.70 7.72 3.87
CA VAL A 36 9.99 7.83 2.42
C VAL A 36 8.65 7.94 1.67
N GLU A 37 8.56 8.90 0.78
CA GLU A 37 7.37 9.19 -0.04
C GLU A 37 7.70 9.08 -1.54
N ASN A 38 6.66 9.06 -2.39
CA ASN A 38 6.78 8.92 -3.85
C ASN A 38 7.82 9.85 -4.49
N ASP A 39 7.90 11.10 -4.05
CA ASP A 39 8.79 12.14 -4.59
C ASP A 39 10.15 12.24 -3.87
N THR A 40 10.38 11.39 -2.85
CA THR A 40 11.63 11.37 -2.11
C THR A 40 12.78 11.00 -3.03
N LEU A 41 13.81 11.86 -3.09
CA LEU A 41 14.98 11.64 -3.94
C LEU A 41 15.94 10.64 -3.31
N VAL A 42 16.20 9.54 -4.02
CA VAL A 42 17.12 8.47 -3.63
C VAL A 42 18.30 8.48 -4.58
N SER A 43 19.53 8.42 -4.04
CA SER A 43 20.72 8.29 -4.87
C SER A 43 21.07 6.81 -5.06
N LEU A 44 21.30 6.43 -6.30
CA LEU A 44 21.67 5.08 -6.71
C LEU A 44 23.07 5.05 -7.31
N ILE A 45 23.74 3.92 -7.17
CA ILE A 45 24.96 3.59 -7.92
C ILE A 45 24.72 2.36 -8.80
N PHE A 46 25.35 2.35 -9.97
CA PHE A 46 25.36 1.18 -10.84
C PHE A 46 26.16 0.04 -10.18
N SER A 47 25.78 -1.21 -10.44
CA SER A 47 26.48 -2.38 -9.90
C SER A 47 27.96 -2.45 -10.31
N ASP A 48 28.31 -1.88 -11.48
CA ASP A 48 29.70 -1.76 -11.96
C ASP A 48 30.46 -0.56 -11.34
N LYS A 49 29.78 0.20 -10.46
CA LYS A 49 30.26 1.40 -9.75
C LYS A 49 30.65 2.56 -10.69
N ARG A 50 30.22 2.55 -11.95
CA ARG A 50 30.54 3.60 -12.93
C ARG A 50 29.39 4.59 -13.07
N GLY A 51 29.23 5.41 -12.03
CA GLY A 51 28.30 6.54 -12.02
C GLY A 51 27.23 6.42 -10.95
N SER A 52 26.51 7.52 -10.78
CA SER A 52 25.38 7.62 -9.87
C SER A 52 24.25 8.40 -10.52
N VAL A 53 23.04 8.15 -10.05
CA VAL A 53 21.83 8.86 -10.48
C VAL A 53 20.98 9.18 -9.25
N LYS A 54 20.22 10.27 -9.33
CA LYS A 54 19.19 10.60 -8.34
C LYS A 54 17.84 10.37 -8.98
N VAL A 55 17.00 9.62 -8.31
CA VAL A 55 15.69 9.17 -8.81
C VAL A 55 14.65 9.32 -7.72
N LYS A 56 13.38 9.32 -8.08
CA LYS A 56 12.28 9.32 -7.11
C LYS A 56 12.08 7.92 -6.53
N ALA A 57 11.63 7.82 -5.28
CA ALA A 57 11.31 6.53 -4.67
C ALA A 57 10.23 5.76 -5.46
N SER A 58 9.28 6.48 -6.07
CA SER A 58 8.27 5.91 -6.97
C SER A 58 8.82 5.22 -8.22
N GLU A 59 10.07 5.46 -8.60
CA GLU A 59 10.75 4.76 -9.70
C GLU A 59 11.42 3.45 -9.25
N LEU A 60 11.29 3.08 -7.97
CA LEU A 60 11.99 1.94 -7.38
C LEU A 60 11.03 0.83 -6.96
N THR A 61 11.53 -0.39 -7.09
CA THR A 61 10.90 -1.60 -6.51
C THR A 61 11.98 -2.43 -5.81
N PRO A 62 11.62 -3.19 -4.76
CA PRO A 62 12.60 -4.02 -4.06
C PRO A 62 13.11 -5.13 -4.97
N LYS A 63 14.40 -5.43 -4.89
CA LYS A 63 14.93 -6.67 -5.48
C LYS A 63 14.60 -7.83 -4.55
N LEU A 64 13.59 -8.61 -4.92
CA LEU A 64 13.18 -9.80 -4.16
C LEU A 64 14.28 -10.86 -4.20
N THR A 65 14.56 -11.50 -3.06
CA THR A 65 15.60 -12.53 -2.96
C THR A 65 15.17 -13.83 -3.66
N ASP A 66 16.13 -14.65 -4.09
CA ASP A 66 15.85 -15.97 -4.67
C ASP A 66 15.01 -16.86 -3.73
N PHE A 67 15.26 -16.75 -2.42
CA PHE A 67 14.47 -17.45 -1.41
C PHE A 67 13.01 -16.98 -1.42
N ASN A 68 12.78 -15.67 -1.40
CA ASN A 68 11.43 -15.09 -1.42
C ASN A 68 10.70 -15.49 -2.70
N GLN A 69 11.38 -15.45 -3.85
CA GLN A 69 10.82 -15.88 -5.12
C GLN A 69 10.45 -17.37 -5.11
N GLY A 70 11.34 -18.24 -4.63
CA GLY A 70 11.07 -19.67 -4.51
C GLY A 70 9.89 -19.98 -3.59
N TYR A 71 9.79 -19.29 -2.46
CA TYR A 71 8.66 -19.44 -1.54
C TYR A 71 7.35 -18.98 -2.19
N TRP A 72 7.39 -17.85 -2.90
CA TRP A 72 6.23 -17.34 -3.62
C TRP A 72 5.72 -18.31 -4.69
N CYS A 73 6.62 -18.91 -5.48
CA CYS A 73 6.27 -19.95 -6.43
C CYS A 73 5.58 -21.15 -5.74
N ALA A 74 6.10 -21.61 -4.61
CA ALA A 74 5.49 -22.70 -3.86
C ALA A 74 4.08 -22.34 -3.34
N LEU A 75 3.87 -21.07 -2.95
CA LEU A 75 2.56 -20.56 -2.55
C LEU A 75 1.59 -20.56 -3.74
N GLN A 76 2.02 -20.10 -4.91
CA GLN A 76 1.20 -20.12 -6.13
C GLN A 76 0.84 -21.54 -6.56
N ASP A 77 1.80 -22.47 -6.48
CA ASP A 77 1.57 -23.89 -6.75
C ASP A 77 0.56 -24.49 -5.77
N ALA A 78 0.66 -24.16 -4.47
CA ALA A 78 -0.31 -24.62 -3.46
C ALA A 78 -1.73 -24.14 -3.80
N VAL A 79 -1.88 -22.87 -4.18
CA VAL A 79 -3.18 -22.32 -4.63
C VAL A 79 -3.68 -23.07 -5.86
N SER A 80 -2.83 -23.30 -6.86
CA SER A 80 -3.20 -24.01 -8.09
C SER A 80 -3.56 -25.47 -7.84
N ASN A 81 -3.01 -26.10 -6.80
CA ASN A 81 -3.33 -27.47 -6.40
C ASN A 81 -4.55 -27.55 -5.45
N GLY A 82 -5.25 -26.44 -5.23
CA GLY A 82 -6.49 -26.42 -4.46
C GLY A 82 -6.30 -26.37 -2.95
N ALA A 83 -5.15 -25.88 -2.46
CA ALA A 83 -5.01 -25.56 -1.04
C ALA A 83 -6.09 -24.55 -0.60
N SER A 84 -6.63 -24.77 0.59
CA SER A 84 -7.63 -23.88 1.20
C SER A 84 -7.01 -22.55 1.61
N ASP A 85 -7.82 -21.49 1.66
CA ASP A 85 -7.37 -20.15 2.05
C ASP A 85 -6.65 -20.15 3.42
N THR A 86 -7.14 -20.91 4.41
CA THR A 86 -6.47 -21.05 5.72
C THR A 86 -5.04 -21.59 5.61
N VAL A 87 -4.78 -22.53 4.70
CA VAL A 87 -3.42 -23.07 4.48
C VAL A 87 -2.53 -22.01 3.85
N ILE A 88 -3.06 -21.26 2.87
CA ILE A 88 -2.31 -20.16 2.23
C ILE A 88 -1.98 -19.05 3.24
N GLN A 89 -2.93 -18.72 4.14
CA GLN A 89 -2.70 -17.76 5.21
C GLN A 89 -1.58 -18.21 6.15
N GLU A 90 -1.55 -19.49 6.54
CA GLU A 90 -0.48 -20.04 7.38
C GLU A 90 0.88 -20.07 6.65
N MET A 91 0.90 -20.32 5.33
CA MET A 91 2.13 -20.21 4.54
C MET A 91 2.66 -18.77 4.54
N LEU A 92 1.80 -17.77 4.31
CA LEU A 92 2.18 -16.35 4.36
C LEU A 92 2.72 -15.96 5.74
N ARG A 93 2.05 -16.39 6.83
CA ARG A 93 2.52 -16.17 8.21
C ARG A 93 3.88 -16.83 8.47
N SER A 94 4.05 -18.07 8.01
CA SER A 94 5.28 -18.84 8.22
C SER A 94 6.47 -18.27 7.46
N ALA A 95 6.24 -17.64 6.31
CA ALA A 95 7.27 -16.91 5.58
C ALA A 95 7.73 -15.64 6.31
N GLY A 96 6.90 -15.11 7.22
CA GLY A 96 7.13 -13.83 7.87
C GLY A 96 6.94 -12.64 6.93
N PHE A 97 6.20 -12.81 5.82
CA PHE A 97 5.97 -11.71 4.89
C PHE A 97 5.04 -10.67 5.49
N THR A 98 5.44 -9.42 5.33
CA THR A 98 4.59 -8.25 5.58
C THR A 98 3.63 -8.00 4.41
N TYR A 99 2.65 -7.11 4.62
CA TYR A 99 1.74 -6.67 3.56
C TYR A 99 2.50 -6.16 2.32
N TRP A 100 3.50 -5.29 2.50
CA TRP A 100 4.23 -4.70 1.39
C TRP A 100 5.13 -5.70 0.65
N GLU A 101 5.73 -6.66 1.35
CA GLU A 101 6.44 -7.76 0.68
C GLU A 101 5.48 -8.56 -0.20
N CYS A 102 4.29 -8.90 0.32
CA CYS A 102 3.26 -9.58 -0.45
C CYS A 102 2.78 -8.73 -1.65
N TYR A 103 2.59 -7.43 -1.46
CA TYR A 103 2.25 -6.49 -2.54
C TYR A 103 3.29 -6.53 -3.65
N TRP A 104 4.58 -6.41 -3.32
CA TRP A 104 5.65 -6.45 -4.32
C TRP A 104 5.78 -7.79 -5.01
N HIS A 105 5.50 -8.89 -4.32
CA HIS A 105 5.42 -10.21 -4.95
C HIS A 105 4.27 -10.30 -5.97
N ILE A 106 3.10 -9.74 -5.64
CA ILE A 106 1.95 -9.68 -6.55
C ILE A 106 2.24 -8.80 -7.77
N GLN A 107 2.86 -7.63 -7.59
CA GLN A 107 3.19 -6.75 -8.71
C GLN A 107 4.21 -7.37 -9.69
N ASN A 108 5.01 -8.32 -9.23
CA ASN A 108 6.01 -9.02 -10.05
C ASN A 108 5.52 -10.38 -10.59
N SER A 109 4.26 -10.77 -10.34
CA SER A 109 3.76 -12.08 -10.77
C SER A 109 2.27 -12.10 -11.07
N ASP A 110 1.91 -12.53 -12.28
CA ASP A 110 0.51 -12.59 -12.72
C ASP A 110 -0.19 -13.93 -12.39
N PHE A 111 0.55 -14.96 -11.98
CA PHE A 111 -0.02 -16.28 -11.77
C PHE A 111 -0.73 -16.40 -10.41
N GLN A 112 -2.03 -16.75 -10.42
CA GLN A 112 -2.88 -16.83 -9.20
C GLN A 112 -2.98 -15.52 -8.40
N SER A 113 -2.55 -14.39 -8.98
CA SER A 113 -2.42 -13.10 -8.28
C SER A 113 -3.73 -12.63 -7.68
N GLU A 114 -4.85 -12.70 -8.40
CA GLU A 114 -6.16 -12.27 -7.90
C GLU A 114 -6.59 -13.01 -6.63
N LYS A 115 -6.47 -14.35 -6.64
CA LYS A 115 -6.87 -15.18 -5.48
C LYS A 115 -5.94 -14.93 -4.29
N ILE A 116 -4.63 -14.89 -4.53
CA ILE A 116 -3.63 -14.63 -3.48
C ILE A 116 -3.83 -13.21 -2.92
N TRP A 117 -4.09 -12.23 -3.78
CA TRP A 117 -4.36 -10.85 -3.37
C TRP A 117 -5.62 -10.72 -2.51
N SER A 118 -6.68 -11.47 -2.83
CA SER A 118 -7.87 -11.54 -1.97
C SER A 118 -7.54 -12.07 -0.57
N ILE A 119 -6.69 -13.09 -0.48
CA ILE A 119 -6.28 -13.68 0.80
C ILE A 119 -5.41 -12.69 1.59
N ILE A 120 -4.44 -12.05 0.94
CA ILE A 120 -3.56 -11.03 1.56
C ILE A 120 -4.40 -9.89 2.14
N ARG A 121 -5.34 -9.33 1.36
CA ARG A 121 -6.21 -8.26 1.86
C ARG A 121 -7.01 -8.72 3.07
N GLY A 122 -7.56 -9.93 3.07
CA GLY A 122 -8.26 -10.48 4.24
C GLY A 122 -7.36 -10.76 5.45
N MET A 123 -6.04 -10.86 5.27
CA MET A 123 -5.08 -11.06 6.37
C MET A 123 -4.61 -9.75 7.00
N PHE A 124 -4.36 -8.73 6.17
CA PHE A 124 -3.65 -7.51 6.58
C PHE A 124 -4.52 -6.27 6.60
N CYS A 125 -5.63 -6.26 5.87
CA CYS A 125 -6.49 -5.08 5.72
C CYS A 125 -7.82 -5.34 6.42
N GLN A 126 -8.36 -4.30 7.07
CA GLN A 126 -9.73 -4.35 7.56
C GLN A 126 -10.71 -4.52 6.38
N ASN A 127 -11.72 -5.37 6.55
CA ASN A 127 -12.87 -5.37 5.66
C ASN A 127 -13.63 -4.05 5.86
N PRO A 128 -13.93 -3.31 4.78
CA PRO A 128 -14.67 -2.06 4.93
C PRO A 128 -16.10 -2.34 5.40
N ASP A 129 -16.61 -1.44 6.23
CA ASP A 129 -18.04 -1.24 6.40
C ASP A 129 -18.55 -0.35 5.26
N TYR A 130 -19.86 -0.10 5.20
CA TYR A 130 -20.45 0.67 4.10
C TYR A 130 -21.45 1.71 4.60
N ILE A 131 -21.47 2.84 3.90
CA ILE A 131 -22.49 3.88 4.03
C ILE A 131 -23.28 3.97 2.73
N ASP A 132 -24.61 4.01 2.84
CA ASP A 132 -25.52 4.23 1.70
C ASP A 132 -25.56 5.73 1.39
N TRP A 133 -25.29 6.06 0.14
CA TRP A 133 -25.60 7.37 -0.42
C TRP A 133 -26.30 7.24 -1.76
N ASN A 134 -27.52 7.77 -1.86
CA ASN A 134 -28.35 7.73 -3.06
C ASN A 134 -28.56 6.31 -3.64
N GLY A 135 -28.66 5.29 -2.78
CA GLY A 135 -28.87 3.91 -3.20
C GLY A 135 -27.60 3.23 -3.72
N ALA A 136 -26.43 3.80 -3.45
CA ALA A 136 -25.13 3.20 -3.71
C ALA A 136 -24.33 3.10 -2.41
N ASP A 137 -23.67 1.96 -2.22
CA ASP A 137 -22.82 1.73 -1.05
C ASP A 137 -21.40 2.26 -1.30
N TYR A 138 -20.89 3.02 -0.34
CA TYR A 138 -19.54 3.55 -0.32
C TYR A 138 -18.76 2.95 0.85
N PRO A 139 -17.53 2.49 0.63
CA PRO A 139 -16.76 1.82 1.67
C PRO A 139 -16.28 2.85 2.71
N ILE A 140 -16.32 2.45 3.97
CA ILE A 140 -15.77 3.18 5.10
C ILE A 140 -14.91 2.24 5.95
N LYS A 141 -13.90 2.80 6.59
CA LYS A 141 -13.09 2.12 7.61
C LYS A 141 -13.02 3.00 8.83
N THR A 142 -12.90 2.38 9.99
CA THR A 142 -12.71 3.12 11.23
C THR A 142 -11.38 2.75 11.83
N VAL A 143 -10.50 3.74 11.94
CA VAL A 143 -9.14 3.60 12.46
C VAL A 143 -8.98 4.43 13.73
N VAL A 144 -7.96 4.12 14.52
CA VAL A 144 -7.61 4.89 15.73
C VAL A 144 -6.33 5.66 15.43
N ILE A 145 -6.39 6.99 15.51
CA ILE A 145 -5.23 7.88 15.34
C ILE A 145 -4.74 8.33 16.72
N LEU A 146 -3.46 8.72 16.80
CA LEU A 146 -2.83 9.22 18.03
C LEU A 146 -2.95 8.22 19.19
N GLU A 147 -2.90 6.93 18.87
CA GLU A 147 -3.08 5.83 19.82
C GLU A 147 -2.09 5.93 20.99
N ASN A 148 -2.55 5.69 22.21
CA ASN A 148 -1.77 5.81 23.44
C ASN A 148 -1.30 7.25 23.78
N THR A 149 -1.96 8.27 23.22
CA THR A 149 -1.76 9.68 23.59
C THR A 149 -3.03 10.26 24.23
N PRO A 150 -2.98 11.43 24.91
CA PRO A 150 -4.18 12.11 25.40
C PRO A 150 -5.17 12.53 24.31
N ASP A 151 -4.72 12.59 23.06
CA ASP A 151 -5.46 13.03 21.89
C ASP A 151 -5.94 11.83 21.04
N GLU A 152 -5.91 10.60 21.58
CA GLU A 152 -6.40 9.39 20.90
C GLU A 152 -7.84 9.57 20.41
N GLU A 153 -8.06 9.35 19.12
CA GLU A 153 -9.35 9.57 18.47
C GLU A 153 -9.67 8.42 17.52
N LYS A 154 -10.94 7.98 17.55
CA LYS A 154 -11.47 6.99 16.63
C LYS A 154 -12.14 7.71 15.47
N VAL A 155 -11.56 7.60 14.28
CA VAL A 155 -11.96 8.36 13.09
C VAL A 155 -12.43 7.44 11.98
N THR A 156 -13.43 7.90 11.22
CA THR A 156 -13.96 7.18 10.05
C THR A 156 -13.39 7.79 8.78
N VAL A 157 -12.84 6.97 7.89
CA VAL A 157 -12.36 7.39 6.58
C VAL A 157 -13.19 6.77 5.47
N SER A 158 -13.28 7.46 4.34
CA SER A 158 -13.91 6.93 3.11
C SER A 158 -13.05 7.24 1.89
N ILE A 159 -13.55 6.90 0.70
CA ILE A 159 -12.86 7.15 -0.57
C ILE A 159 -13.28 8.49 -1.17
N GLU A 160 -12.37 9.17 -1.88
CA GLU A 160 -12.64 10.42 -2.60
C GLU A 160 -13.85 10.33 -3.55
N ARG A 161 -14.16 9.13 -4.05
CA ARG A 161 -15.34 8.92 -4.88
C ARG A 161 -16.64 9.29 -4.15
N LEU A 162 -16.72 9.09 -2.84
CA LEU A 162 -17.86 9.54 -2.03
C LEU A 162 -17.86 11.07 -1.90
N ALA A 163 -16.70 11.70 -1.60
CA ALA A 163 -16.59 13.16 -1.53
C ALA A 163 -17.11 13.85 -2.80
N ARG A 164 -16.76 13.32 -3.98
CA ARG A 164 -17.24 13.83 -5.30
C ARG A 164 -18.76 13.71 -5.51
N GLN A 165 -19.47 13.00 -4.63
CA GLN A 165 -20.94 12.89 -4.66
C GLN A 165 -21.60 13.79 -3.62
N LEU A 166 -20.90 14.09 -2.52
CA LEU A 166 -21.41 14.92 -1.43
C LEU A 166 -21.15 16.41 -1.68
N LEU A 167 -19.98 16.71 -2.23
CA LEU A 167 -19.44 18.05 -2.43
C LEU A 167 -19.48 18.45 -3.91
N ASP A 168 -19.81 19.70 -4.19
CA ASP A 168 -19.65 20.32 -5.50
C ASP A 168 -18.18 20.72 -5.78
N ASP A 169 -17.91 21.22 -6.99
CA ASP A 169 -16.55 21.65 -7.40
C ASP A 169 -15.99 22.80 -6.55
N MET A 170 -16.83 23.49 -5.77
CA MET A 170 -16.44 24.56 -4.85
C MET A 170 -16.31 24.07 -3.41
N GLY A 171 -16.52 22.77 -3.15
CA GLY A 171 -16.47 22.17 -1.81
C GLY A 171 -17.72 22.41 -0.97
N ASN A 172 -18.84 22.82 -1.56
CA ASN A 172 -20.10 22.99 -0.83
C ASN A 172 -20.95 21.73 -0.89
N TRP A 173 -21.69 21.45 0.18
CA TRP A 173 -22.65 20.36 0.20
C TRP A 173 -23.84 20.65 -0.69
N SER A 174 -24.23 19.64 -1.47
CA SER A 174 -25.41 19.72 -2.35
C SER A 174 -26.73 19.72 -1.56
N THR A 175 -26.77 19.07 -0.39
CA THR A 175 -27.93 19.00 0.51
C THR A 175 -27.50 18.93 1.99
N ARG A 176 -28.46 19.08 2.92
CA ARG A 176 -28.20 18.87 4.36
C ARG A 176 -27.90 17.41 4.69
N GLU A 177 -28.48 16.48 3.93
CA GLU A 177 -28.17 15.07 4.05
C GLU A 177 -26.71 14.82 3.64
N ALA A 178 -26.20 15.51 2.61
CA ALA A 178 -24.80 15.42 2.21
C ALA A 178 -23.87 15.95 3.30
N GLU A 179 -24.20 17.08 3.92
CA GLU A 179 -23.50 17.64 5.08
C GLU A 179 -23.47 16.64 6.24
N SER A 180 -24.61 16.04 6.60
CA SER A 180 -24.67 15.06 7.69
C SER A 180 -23.88 13.77 7.43
N VAL A 181 -23.72 13.35 6.18
CA VAL A 181 -22.87 12.20 5.82
C VAL A 181 -21.40 12.61 5.88
N ASP A 182 -21.06 13.77 5.31
CA ASP A 182 -19.71 14.30 5.28
C ASP A 182 -19.15 14.54 6.70
N GLU A 183 -19.96 15.06 7.62
CA GLU A 183 -19.59 15.26 9.03
C GLU A 183 -19.22 13.96 9.76
N GLN A 184 -19.61 12.78 9.24
CA GLN A 184 -19.22 11.49 9.78
C GLN A 184 -17.86 11.01 9.26
N ILE A 185 -17.35 11.61 8.18
CA ILE A 185 -16.11 11.22 7.52
C ILE A 185 -15.00 12.21 7.90
N TYR A 186 -13.99 11.70 8.57
CA TYR A 186 -12.81 12.48 8.97
C TYR A 186 -11.93 12.86 7.79
N PHE A 187 -11.72 11.92 6.86
CA PHE A 187 -10.86 12.15 5.70
C PHE A 187 -11.26 11.25 4.52
N TYR A 188 -11.09 11.76 3.30
CA TYR A 188 -11.30 11.01 2.07
C TYR A 188 -9.96 10.63 1.43
N LEU A 189 -9.74 9.33 1.30
CA LEU A 189 -8.53 8.72 0.77
C LEU A 189 -8.71 8.35 -0.70
N ASP A 190 -7.61 8.33 -1.45
CA ASP A 190 -7.60 7.64 -2.75
C ASP A 190 -7.79 6.12 -2.56
N GLU A 191 -8.16 5.41 -3.63
CA GLU A 191 -8.46 3.97 -3.53
C GLU A 191 -7.23 3.12 -3.19
N GLU A 192 -6.01 3.54 -3.56
CA GLU A 192 -4.80 2.80 -3.21
C GLU A 192 -4.59 2.89 -1.69
N THR A 193 -4.63 4.10 -1.13
CA THR A 193 -4.44 4.36 0.30
C THR A 193 -5.54 3.73 1.15
N PHE A 194 -6.80 3.84 0.74
CA PHE A 194 -7.92 3.22 1.46
C PHE A 194 -7.77 1.69 1.58
N ASN A 195 -7.17 1.04 0.60
CA ASN A 195 -6.97 -0.41 0.58
C ASN A 195 -5.71 -0.88 1.32
N MET A 196 -4.94 0.02 1.94
CA MET A 196 -3.79 -0.34 2.77
C MET A 196 -4.22 -0.91 4.14
N PRO A 197 -3.29 -1.55 4.87
CA PRO A 197 -3.45 -1.88 6.29
C PRO A 197 -3.75 -0.65 7.15
N ASP A 198 -4.45 -0.86 8.26
CA ASP A 198 -4.90 0.23 9.14
C ASP A 198 -3.71 1.04 9.70
N GLU A 199 -2.61 0.38 10.04
CA GLU A 199 -1.36 1.04 10.48
C GLU A 199 -0.83 2.03 9.43
N ASP A 200 -0.87 1.66 8.15
CA ASP A 200 -0.39 2.52 7.06
C ASP A 200 -1.37 3.67 6.78
N ILE A 201 -2.68 3.44 6.94
CA ILE A 201 -3.70 4.49 6.88
C ILE A 201 -3.50 5.50 8.02
N VAL A 202 -3.28 5.03 9.24
CA VAL A 202 -3.02 5.88 10.41
C VAL A 202 -1.74 6.70 10.20
N GLU A 203 -0.65 6.07 9.75
CA GLU A 203 0.61 6.77 9.45
C GLU A 203 0.42 7.85 8.38
N TYR A 204 -0.49 7.64 7.42
CA TYR A 204 -0.85 8.64 6.41
C TYR A 204 -1.65 9.81 7.00
N LEU A 205 -2.64 9.52 7.84
CA LEU A 205 -3.52 10.54 8.45
C LEU A 205 -2.77 11.45 9.43
N GLU A 206 -1.87 10.89 10.25
CA GLU A 206 -1.09 11.66 11.23
C GLU A 206 -0.08 12.64 10.61
N LYS A 207 0.09 12.60 9.29
CA LYS A 207 0.96 13.52 8.52
C LYS A 207 0.22 14.67 7.86
N GLN A 208 -1.11 14.63 7.79
CA GLN A 208 -1.92 15.69 7.18
C GLN A 208 -1.99 16.91 8.11
#